data_AF-X1PXZ4-F1
#
_entry.id   AF-X1PXZ4-F1
#
_cell.length_a   1.000
_cell.length_b   1.000
_cell.length_c   1.000
_cell.angle_alpha   90.00
_cell.angle_beta   90.00
_cell.angle_gamma   90.00
#
_symmetry.space_group_name_H-M   'P 1'
#
loop_
_entity.id
_entity.type
_entity.pdbx_description
1 polymer ?
#
loop_
_entity_poly.entity_id
_entity_poly.type
_entity_poly.pdbx_seq_one_letter_code
_entity_poly.pdbx_strand_id
1 'polypeptide(L)'
;FVDSEIQIILDAIKQSGTEEDTLVIFSSDHGDNDSSHRLEHKTTFYEESANIPFMAMWKGRIPEDRVDDTHLVSNGLDLLPTVCDYAGIKGISDPRGKSLRPLFEGSKVKWRDTLGVESEIGRMVVSKDKLKYIRYDAAGKEERLLDLKKDPHETTYFTDDPKYASKLAKLRKSFDSEWFPGY
;
A
#
# COMPACT_ATOMS: atom_id res chain seq x y z
N PHE A 1 -7.97 10.50 20.84
CA PHE A 1 -6.82 10.21 21.71
C PHE A 1 -5.53 10.15 20.92
N VAL A 2 -5.33 9.19 19.99
CA VAL A 2 -4.07 9.12 19.21
C VAL A 2 -3.75 10.43 18.49
N ASP A 3 -4.74 11.06 17.85
CA ASP A 3 -4.58 12.36 17.19
C ASP A 3 -4.05 13.48 18.12
N SER A 4 -4.53 13.56 19.36
CA SER A 4 -4.04 14.54 20.34
C SER A 4 -2.62 14.23 20.80
N GLU A 5 -2.23 12.96 20.88
CA GLU A 5 -0.85 12.56 21.20
C GLU A 5 0.11 12.88 20.04
N ILE A 6 -0.35 12.80 18.79
CA ILE A 6 0.43 13.23 17.62
C ILE A 6 0.71 14.74 17.70
N GLN A 7 -0.28 15.55 18.11
CA GLN A 7 -0.07 16.99 18.27
C GLN A 7 1.05 17.31 19.28
N ILE A 8 1.15 16.56 20.38
CA ILE A 8 2.22 16.73 21.36
C ILE A 8 3.60 16.51 20.73
N ILE A 9 3.73 15.50 19.86
CA ILE A 9 4.98 15.19 19.15
C ILE A 9 5.32 16.31 18.15
N LEU A 10 4.34 16.76 17.37
CA LEU A 10 4.54 17.83 16.38
C LEU A 10 4.91 19.16 17.05
N ASP A 11 4.27 19.49 18.18
CA ASP A 11 4.61 20.67 18.98
C ASP A 11 6.03 20.59 19.54
N ALA A 12 6.46 19.41 19.99
CA ALA A 12 7.83 19.21 20.48
C ALA A 12 8.88 19.41 19.36
N ILE A 13 8.63 18.90 18.15
CA ILE A 13 9.50 19.12 16.97
C ILE A 13 9.57 20.60 16.59
N LYS A 14 8.45 21.32 16.72
CA LYS A 14 8.42 22.77 16.47
C LYS A 14 9.19 23.54 17.55
N GLN A 15 8.99 23.21 18.82
CA GLN A 15 9.63 23.88 19.95
C GLN A 15 11.14 23.63 20.03
N SER A 16 11.64 22.49 19.53
CA SER A 16 13.08 22.22 19.43
C SER A 16 13.79 23.07 18.37
N GLY A 17 13.04 23.70 17.47
CA GLY A 17 13.60 24.44 16.33
C GLY A 17 14.13 23.54 15.20
N THR A 18 13.83 22.24 15.21
CA THR A 18 14.30 21.27 14.20
C THR A 18 13.26 20.95 13.13
N GLU A 19 12.12 21.64 13.11
CA GLU A 19 10.99 21.38 12.19
C GLU A 19 11.40 21.35 10.70
N GLU A 20 12.31 22.23 10.27
CA GLU A 20 12.81 22.28 8.88
C GLU A 20 13.88 21.21 8.57
N ASP A 21 14.32 20.46 9.58
CA ASP A 21 15.30 19.36 9.46
C ASP A 21 14.72 18.02 9.94
N THR A 22 13.38 17.93 10.05
CA THR A 22 12.70 16.73 10.51
C THR A 22 11.73 16.22 9.44
N LEU A 23 11.95 15.00 8.97
CA LEU A 23 10.97 14.24 8.21
C LEU A 23 10.03 13.53 9.17
N VAL A 24 8.73 13.82 9.08
CA VAL A 24 7.71 13.08 9.82
C VAL A 24 6.95 12.20 8.83
N ILE A 25 6.84 10.90 9.13
CA ILE A 25 6.04 9.93 8.39
C ILE A 25 5.01 9.33 9.33
N PHE A 26 3.75 9.33 8.94
CA PHE A 26 2.65 8.67 9.64
C PHE A 26 2.10 7.53 8.79
N SER A 27 1.93 6.36 9.40
CA SER A 27 1.40 5.16 8.73
C SER A 27 0.73 4.24 9.75
N SER A 28 -0.01 3.24 9.26
CA SER A 28 -0.39 2.06 10.03
C SER A 28 0.43 0.84 9.59
N ASP A 29 0.38 -0.26 10.33
CA ASP A 29 0.89 -1.58 9.91
C ASP A 29 -0.14 -2.33 9.04
N HIS A 30 -1.40 -2.28 9.47
CA HIS A 30 -2.60 -2.75 8.78
C HIS A 30 -3.82 -1.91 9.22
N GLY A 31 -4.98 -2.15 8.61
CA GLY A 31 -6.27 -1.59 9.05
C GLY A 31 -7.08 -2.57 9.91
N ASP A 32 -8.39 -2.38 9.98
CA ASP A 32 -9.32 -3.31 10.66
C ASP A 32 -10.61 -3.36 9.85
N ASN A 33 -11.18 -4.56 9.68
CA ASN A 33 -12.46 -4.71 8.98
C ASN A 33 -13.57 -3.94 9.70
N ASP A 34 -13.51 -3.79 11.03
CA ASP A 34 -14.48 -3.01 11.82
C ASP A 34 -15.95 -3.35 11.48
N SER A 35 -16.27 -4.65 11.51
CA SER A 35 -17.58 -5.23 11.11
C SER A 35 -17.91 -5.17 9.61
N SER A 36 -17.08 -4.55 8.78
CA SER A 36 -17.19 -4.61 7.32
C SER A 36 -17.04 -6.04 6.84
N HIS A 37 -17.76 -6.40 5.77
CA HIS A 37 -17.88 -7.78 5.29
C HIS A 37 -18.34 -8.80 6.35
N ARG A 38 -18.92 -8.34 7.48
CA ARG A 38 -19.24 -9.14 8.67
C ARG A 38 -18.01 -9.77 9.32
N LEU A 39 -16.87 -9.09 9.23
CA LEU A 39 -15.60 -9.52 9.77
C LEU A 39 -15.12 -8.53 10.83
N GLU A 40 -14.38 -9.05 11.81
CA GLU A 40 -13.59 -8.27 12.76
C GLU A 40 -12.10 -8.47 12.48
N HIS A 41 -11.26 -7.57 12.97
CA HIS A 41 -9.80 -7.67 12.87
C HIS A 41 -9.27 -7.47 11.45
N LYS A 42 -8.06 -7.98 11.22
CA LYS A 42 -7.25 -7.93 10.01
C LYS A 42 -7.07 -9.36 9.50
N THR A 43 -6.11 -9.59 8.60
CA THR A 43 -5.78 -10.88 7.93
C THR A 43 -6.45 -11.05 6.57
N THR A 44 -7.51 -10.30 6.28
CA THR A 44 -8.13 -10.26 4.95
C THR A 44 -7.44 -9.27 4.01
N PHE A 45 -7.80 -9.35 2.73
CA PHE A 45 -7.24 -8.52 1.66
C PHE A 45 -8.16 -7.36 1.25
N TYR A 46 -9.26 -7.14 1.97
CA TYR A 46 -10.17 -6.02 1.73
C TYR A 46 -9.48 -4.68 2.06
N GLU A 47 -9.93 -3.60 1.45
CA GLU A 47 -9.37 -2.25 1.62
C GLU A 47 -9.36 -1.84 3.10
N GLU A 48 -10.37 -2.21 3.88
CA GLU A 48 -10.43 -1.90 5.31
C GLU A 48 -9.24 -2.50 6.10
N SER A 49 -8.73 -3.66 5.68
CA SER A 49 -7.57 -4.29 6.32
C SER A 49 -6.24 -3.93 5.64
N ALA A 50 -6.22 -3.74 4.31
CA ALA A 50 -4.98 -3.66 3.54
C ALA A 50 -4.61 -2.24 3.11
N ASN A 51 -5.58 -1.33 2.95
CA ASN A 51 -5.35 0.04 2.52
C ASN A 51 -5.23 0.96 3.75
N ILE A 52 -4.00 1.31 4.07
CA ILE A 52 -3.63 2.05 5.28
C ILE A 52 -3.32 3.51 4.99
N PRO A 53 -3.41 4.41 5.98
CA PRO A 53 -2.87 5.75 5.84
C PRO A 53 -1.36 5.70 5.60
N PHE A 54 -0.86 6.56 4.71
CA PHE A 54 0.57 6.83 4.55
C PHE A 54 0.73 8.32 4.22
N MET A 55 1.28 9.09 5.16
CA MET A 55 1.47 10.54 5.02
C MET A 55 2.90 10.90 5.38
N ALA A 56 3.44 11.93 4.73
CA ALA A 56 4.76 12.45 5.03
C ALA A 56 4.77 13.99 4.99
N MET A 57 5.49 14.61 5.90
CA MET A 57 5.74 16.05 5.90
C MET A 57 7.22 16.34 6.18
N TRP A 58 7.74 17.34 5.49
CA TRP A 58 9.04 17.94 5.76
C TRP A 58 8.96 19.40 5.34
N LYS A 59 8.90 20.30 6.33
CA LYS A 59 8.74 21.73 6.12
C LYS A 59 9.85 22.28 5.22
N GLY A 60 9.45 22.97 4.14
CA GLY A 60 10.38 23.53 3.16
C GLY A 60 10.99 22.53 2.15
N ARG A 61 10.66 21.24 2.23
CA ARG A 61 11.13 20.21 1.28
C ARG A 61 10.02 19.46 0.57
N ILE A 62 9.08 18.86 1.31
CA ILE A 62 7.93 18.16 0.73
C ILE A 62 6.82 19.20 0.50
N PRO A 63 6.29 19.35 -0.73
CA PRO A 63 5.20 20.28 -0.99
C PRO A 63 3.93 19.90 -0.22
N GLU A 64 3.27 20.91 0.36
CA GLU A 64 2.03 20.78 1.10
C GLU A 64 0.83 20.48 0.18
N ASP A 65 -0.28 20.02 0.76
CA ASP A 65 -1.58 19.81 0.10
C ASP A 65 -1.55 18.93 -1.17
N ARG A 66 -0.69 17.91 -1.16
CA ARG A 66 -0.61 16.92 -2.25
C ARG A 66 -1.19 15.58 -1.85
N VAL A 67 -1.98 15.01 -2.74
CA VAL A 67 -2.52 13.65 -2.67
C VAL A 67 -2.08 12.89 -3.91
N ASP A 68 -1.60 11.66 -3.71
CA ASP A 68 -1.28 10.72 -4.80
C ASP A 68 -2.20 9.51 -4.69
N ASP A 69 -3.19 9.45 -5.59
CA ASP A 69 -4.18 8.36 -5.65
C ASP A 69 -3.86 7.33 -6.75
N THR A 70 -2.75 7.54 -7.46
CA THR A 70 -2.37 6.79 -8.67
C THR A 70 -1.28 5.75 -8.43
N HIS A 71 -0.30 6.06 -7.57
CA HIS A 71 0.85 5.20 -7.34
C HIS A 71 0.60 4.19 -6.20
N LEU A 72 0.91 2.91 -6.46
CA LEU A 72 0.80 1.86 -5.45
C LEU A 72 1.99 1.93 -4.48
N VAL A 73 1.73 2.13 -3.19
CA VAL A 73 2.73 2.24 -2.11
C VAL A 73 2.57 1.09 -1.12
N SER A 74 3.69 0.60 -0.58
CA SER A 74 3.70 -0.41 0.48
C SER A 74 4.57 0.05 1.65
N ASN A 75 3.99 0.14 2.85
CA ASN A 75 4.76 0.45 4.06
C ASN A 75 5.90 -0.57 4.31
N GLY A 76 5.65 -1.86 4.08
CA GLY A 76 6.62 -2.94 4.31
C GLY A 76 7.78 -2.96 3.33
N LEU A 77 7.59 -2.44 2.11
CA LEU A 77 8.64 -2.43 1.08
C LEU A 77 9.31 -1.05 0.93
N ASP A 78 8.54 0.02 1.03
CA ASP A 78 8.96 1.35 0.58
C ASP A 78 9.47 2.25 1.73
N LEU A 79 9.10 1.96 2.98
CA LEU A 79 9.48 2.80 4.12
C LEU A 79 11.00 2.84 4.34
N LEU A 80 11.64 1.67 4.42
CA LEU A 80 13.09 1.57 4.64
C LEU A 80 13.90 2.28 3.55
N PRO A 81 13.73 2.00 2.25
CA PRO A 81 14.48 2.70 1.22
C PRO A 81 14.18 4.21 1.18
N THR A 82 12.98 4.65 1.57
CA THR A 82 12.65 6.08 1.67
C THR A 82 13.44 6.78 2.76
N VAL A 83 13.47 6.23 3.99
CA VAL A 83 14.21 6.81 5.11
C VAL A 83 15.71 6.82 4.82
N CYS A 84 16.23 5.73 4.25
CA CYS A 84 17.64 5.65 3.86
C CYS A 84 18.03 6.68 2.78
N ASP A 85 17.19 6.88 1.76
CA ASP A 85 17.40 7.89 0.71
C ASP A 85 17.49 9.31 1.29
N TYR A 86 16.56 9.69 2.15
CA TYR A 86 16.62 11.01 2.82
C TYR A 86 17.84 11.15 3.74
N ALA A 87 18.28 10.07 4.38
CA ALA A 87 19.50 10.05 5.20
C ALA A 87 20.80 9.97 4.37
N GLY A 88 20.73 9.88 3.04
CA GLY A 88 21.90 9.77 2.16
C GLY A 88 22.66 8.44 2.28
N ILE A 89 22.01 7.39 2.77
CA ILE A 89 22.58 6.05 2.92
C ILE A 89 21.84 5.04 2.03
N LYS A 90 22.44 3.86 1.83
CA LYS A 90 21.78 2.75 1.12
C LYS A 90 21.14 1.81 2.14
N GLY A 91 19.86 1.51 1.97
CA GLY A 91 19.18 0.48 2.73
C GLY A 91 17.98 -0.03 1.96
N ILE A 92 17.93 -1.34 1.74
CA ILE A 92 16.82 -2.03 1.09
C ILE A 92 16.76 -3.45 1.64
N SER A 93 15.59 -3.87 2.09
CA SER A 93 15.33 -5.23 2.58
C SER A 93 14.89 -6.16 1.44
N ASP A 94 14.03 -5.64 0.56
CA ASP A 94 13.50 -6.34 -0.60
C ASP A 94 13.74 -5.51 -1.87
N PRO A 95 14.28 -6.08 -2.96
CA PRO A 95 14.60 -5.34 -4.19
C PRO A 95 13.39 -4.69 -4.88
N ARG A 96 12.16 -5.04 -4.49
CA ARG A 96 10.90 -4.45 -5.00
C ARG A 96 10.53 -3.16 -4.26
N GLY A 97 11.15 -2.90 -3.10
CA GLY A 97 11.05 -1.65 -2.36
C GLY A 97 11.64 -0.48 -3.14
N LYS A 98 10.93 0.64 -3.14
CA LYS A 98 11.33 1.87 -3.83
C LYS A 98 11.24 3.05 -2.87
N SER A 99 12.23 3.93 -2.91
CA SER A 99 12.13 5.21 -2.21
C SER A 99 10.92 6.00 -2.74
N LEU A 100 10.09 6.50 -1.83
CA LEU A 100 8.95 7.37 -2.08
C LEU A 100 9.37 8.83 -2.24
N ARG A 101 10.64 9.17 -1.99
CA ARG A 101 11.15 10.54 -2.09
C ARG A 101 10.78 11.24 -3.40
N PRO A 102 10.92 10.62 -4.60
CA PRO A 102 10.48 11.27 -5.83
C PRO A 102 8.98 11.58 -5.85
N LEU A 103 8.14 10.72 -5.26
CA LEU A 103 6.69 10.95 -5.19
C LEU A 103 6.35 12.07 -4.21
N PHE A 104 6.96 12.06 -3.02
CA PHE A 104 6.81 13.12 -2.01
C PHE A 104 7.23 14.48 -2.55
N GLU A 105 8.36 14.56 -3.24
CA GLU A 105 8.88 15.82 -3.81
C GLU A 105 8.23 16.19 -5.16
N GLY A 106 7.31 15.36 -5.69
CA GLY A 106 6.51 15.68 -6.88
C GLY A 106 7.24 15.49 -8.21
N SER A 107 8.33 14.72 -8.18
CA SER A 107 9.09 14.34 -9.35
C SER A 107 8.35 13.27 -10.17
N LYS A 108 8.45 13.37 -11.50
CA LYS A 108 7.96 12.32 -12.40
C LYS A 108 8.91 11.12 -12.33
N VAL A 109 8.38 9.96 -11.96
CA VAL A 109 9.14 8.72 -11.85
C VAL A 109 8.37 7.56 -12.47
N LYS A 110 9.09 6.62 -13.08
CA LYS A 110 8.47 5.35 -13.50
C LYS A 110 8.18 4.51 -12.25
N TRP A 111 6.92 4.20 -12.02
CA TRP A 111 6.50 3.45 -10.85
C TRP A 111 6.18 1.98 -11.14
N ARG A 112 5.71 1.26 -10.12
CA ARG A 112 5.23 -0.14 -10.26
C ARG A 112 3.78 -0.15 -10.78
N ASP A 113 3.46 -1.16 -11.57
CA ASP A 113 2.11 -1.36 -12.12
C ASP A 113 1.24 -2.27 -11.25
N THR A 114 1.87 -3.11 -10.43
CA THR A 114 1.23 -4.01 -9.49
C THR A 114 1.93 -3.96 -8.13
N LEU A 115 1.25 -4.42 -7.09
CA LEU A 115 1.76 -4.57 -5.73
C LEU A 115 1.23 -5.87 -5.13
N GLY A 116 2.11 -6.67 -4.56
CA GLY A 116 1.78 -7.90 -3.85
C GLY A 116 1.59 -7.66 -2.35
N VAL A 117 0.64 -8.36 -1.75
CA VAL A 117 0.39 -8.41 -0.30
C VAL A 117 0.16 -9.87 0.09
N GLU A 118 0.68 -10.27 1.24
CA GLU A 118 0.54 -11.63 1.76
C GLU A 118 -0.07 -11.63 3.15
N SER A 119 -0.81 -12.69 3.48
CA SER A 119 -1.29 -12.96 4.82
C SER A 119 -1.32 -14.47 5.07
N GLU A 120 -1.69 -14.87 6.28
CA GLU A 120 -1.76 -16.28 6.68
C GLU A 120 -2.82 -17.09 5.91
N ILE A 121 -3.78 -16.42 5.24
CA ILE A 121 -4.88 -17.07 4.54
C ILE A 121 -4.74 -17.03 3.01
N GLY A 122 -3.69 -16.40 2.48
CA GLY A 122 -3.50 -16.30 1.04
C GLY A 122 -2.58 -15.17 0.62
N ARG A 123 -2.70 -14.76 -0.65
CA ARG A 123 -1.92 -13.68 -1.25
C ARG A 123 -2.76 -12.89 -2.23
N MET A 124 -2.44 -11.61 -2.36
CA MET A 124 -3.11 -10.64 -3.22
C MET A 124 -2.11 -9.95 -4.14
N VAL A 125 -2.52 -9.69 -5.37
CA VAL A 125 -1.90 -8.67 -6.24
C VAL A 125 -2.94 -7.62 -6.59
N VAL A 126 -2.65 -6.36 -6.27
CA VAL A 126 -3.43 -5.20 -6.73
C VAL A 126 -2.69 -4.51 -7.88
N SER A 127 -3.43 -3.96 -8.83
CA SER A 127 -2.89 -3.20 -9.97
C SER A 127 -3.16 -1.71 -9.87
N LYS A 128 -2.38 -0.91 -10.60
CA LYS A 128 -2.61 0.54 -10.76
C LYS A 128 -3.99 0.87 -11.34
N ASP A 129 -4.57 -0.09 -12.07
CA ASP A 129 -5.92 0.03 -12.61
C ASP A 129 -7.01 -0.22 -11.56
N LYS A 130 -6.63 -0.48 -10.30
CA LYS A 130 -7.47 -0.77 -9.15
C LYS A 130 -8.25 -2.09 -9.29
N LEU A 131 -7.64 -3.06 -9.98
CA LEU A 131 -8.07 -4.46 -9.91
C LEU A 131 -7.29 -5.21 -8.86
N LYS A 132 -7.98 -6.03 -8.08
CA LYS A 132 -7.43 -6.81 -6.98
C LYS A 132 -7.66 -8.30 -7.25
N TYR A 133 -6.58 -9.05 -7.36
CA TYR A 133 -6.57 -10.49 -7.58
C TYR A 133 -6.08 -11.20 -6.32
N ILE A 134 -6.83 -12.16 -5.82
CA ILE A 134 -6.55 -12.87 -4.56
C ILE A 134 -6.53 -14.37 -4.84
N ARG A 135 -5.57 -15.09 -4.24
CA ARG A 135 -5.60 -16.56 -4.10
C ARG A 135 -5.55 -16.91 -2.63
N TYR A 136 -6.47 -17.75 -2.17
CA TYR A 136 -6.51 -18.23 -0.79
C TYR A 136 -5.82 -19.59 -0.63
N ASP A 137 -5.25 -19.83 0.55
CA ASP A 137 -4.54 -21.06 0.94
C ASP A 137 -5.47 -22.22 1.35
N ALA A 138 -6.79 -21.98 1.42
CA ALA A 138 -7.78 -23.01 1.78
C ALA A 138 -7.76 -24.19 0.79
N ALA A 139 -8.16 -25.40 1.23
CA ALA A 139 -8.07 -26.63 0.44
C ALA A 139 -8.67 -26.51 -0.99
N GLY A 140 -7.82 -26.19 -1.97
CA GLY A 140 -8.21 -25.88 -3.36
C GLY A 140 -7.51 -24.61 -3.85
N LYS A 141 -7.71 -24.25 -5.13
CA LYS A 141 -7.33 -22.92 -5.64
C LYS A 141 -8.58 -22.06 -5.66
N GLU A 142 -8.92 -21.44 -4.53
CA GLU A 142 -9.95 -20.40 -4.54
C GLU A 142 -9.30 -19.07 -4.94
N GLU A 143 -9.73 -18.54 -6.08
CA GLU A 143 -9.25 -17.25 -6.57
C GLU A 143 -10.41 -16.26 -6.71
N ARG A 144 -10.13 -14.99 -6.41
CA ARG A 144 -11.10 -13.91 -6.52
C ARG A 144 -10.53 -12.74 -7.30
N LEU A 145 -11.37 -12.15 -8.15
CA LEU A 145 -11.08 -10.89 -8.82
C LEU A 145 -12.10 -9.83 -8.39
N LEU A 146 -11.59 -8.69 -7.96
CA LEU A 146 -12.34 -7.52 -7.54
C LEU A 146 -11.95 -6.33 -8.43
N ASP A 147 -12.91 -5.43 -8.67
CA ASP A 147 -12.70 -4.18 -9.41
C ASP A 147 -13.11 -3.00 -8.53
N LEU A 148 -12.13 -2.40 -7.85
CA LEU A 148 -12.37 -1.35 -6.85
C LEU A 148 -12.93 -0.06 -7.47
N LYS A 149 -12.80 0.13 -8.79
CA LYS A 149 -13.41 1.27 -9.49
C LYS A 149 -14.91 1.06 -9.70
N LYS A 150 -15.35 -0.18 -9.90
CA LYS A 150 -16.77 -0.51 -10.09
C LYS A 150 -17.47 -0.81 -8.78
N ASP A 151 -16.77 -1.44 -7.86
CA ASP A 151 -17.28 -1.84 -6.56
C ASP A 151 -16.23 -1.54 -5.48
N PRO A 152 -16.19 -0.31 -4.96
CA PRO A 152 -15.26 0.08 -3.89
C PRO A 152 -15.55 -0.61 -2.56
N HIS A 153 -16.71 -1.28 -2.41
CA HIS A 153 -17.08 -2.03 -1.21
C HIS A 153 -16.78 -3.52 -1.33
N GLU A 154 -16.15 -3.96 -2.44
CA GLU A 154 -15.63 -5.32 -2.61
C GLU A 154 -16.65 -6.44 -2.37
N THR A 155 -17.91 -6.19 -2.74
CA THR A 155 -19.04 -7.11 -2.56
C THR A 155 -19.30 -8.01 -3.76
N THR A 156 -18.69 -7.71 -4.91
CA THR A 156 -18.91 -8.39 -6.20
C THR A 156 -17.63 -9.00 -6.73
N TYR A 157 -17.65 -10.30 -6.99
CA TYR A 157 -16.53 -11.01 -7.64
C TYR A 157 -16.70 -11.05 -9.16
N PHE A 158 -15.66 -10.66 -9.88
CA PHE A 158 -15.59 -10.61 -11.34
C PHE A 158 -14.77 -11.77 -11.94
N THR A 159 -14.45 -12.79 -11.15
CA THR A 159 -13.55 -13.90 -11.52
C THR A 159 -14.02 -14.62 -12.79
N ASP A 160 -15.32 -14.86 -12.90
CA ASP A 160 -15.93 -15.64 -13.99
C ASP A 160 -16.48 -14.76 -15.12
N ASP A 161 -16.35 -13.43 -15.04
CA ASP A 161 -16.82 -12.53 -16.10
C ASP A 161 -15.85 -12.59 -17.31
N PRO A 162 -16.30 -13.05 -18.50
CA PRO A 162 -15.45 -13.12 -19.69
C PRO A 162 -14.82 -11.78 -20.09
N LYS A 163 -15.43 -10.65 -19.73
CA LYS A 163 -14.90 -9.30 -19.98
C LYS A 163 -13.61 -9.04 -19.20
N TYR A 164 -13.39 -9.75 -18.10
CA TYR A 164 -12.20 -9.63 -17.25
C TYR A 164 -11.12 -10.67 -17.57
N ALA A 165 -11.41 -11.69 -18.38
CA ALA A 165 -10.50 -12.81 -18.64
C ALA A 165 -9.07 -12.38 -19.02
N SER A 166 -8.92 -11.39 -19.90
CA SER A 166 -7.60 -10.87 -20.28
C SER A 166 -6.87 -10.15 -19.14
N LYS A 167 -7.61 -9.38 -18.32
CA LYS A 167 -7.03 -8.66 -17.17
C LYS A 167 -6.65 -9.63 -16.05
N LEU A 168 -7.51 -10.62 -15.79
CA LEU A 168 -7.26 -11.70 -14.85
C LEU A 168 -6.01 -12.50 -15.23
N ALA A 169 -5.85 -12.86 -16.50
CA ALA A 169 -4.65 -13.56 -16.98
C ALA A 169 -3.36 -12.75 -16.74
N LYS A 170 -3.39 -11.42 -16.93
CA LYS A 170 -2.25 -10.54 -16.63
C LYS A 170 -1.92 -10.51 -15.14
N LEU A 171 -2.94 -10.41 -14.28
CA LEU A 171 -2.76 -10.40 -12.82
C LEU A 171 -2.25 -11.75 -12.31
N ARG A 172 -2.76 -12.88 -12.84
CA ARG A 172 -2.22 -14.21 -12.56
C ARG A 172 -0.74 -14.29 -12.91
N LYS A 173 -0.34 -13.78 -14.08
CA LYS A 173 1.08 -13.74 -14.47
C LYS A 173 1.92 -12.90 -13.51
N SER A 174 1.47 -11.69 -13.16
CA SER A 174 2.20 -10.83 -12.20
C SER A 174 2.31 -11.51 -10.83
N PHE A 175 1.24 -12.16 -10.36
CA PHE A 175 1.23 -12.99 -9.18
C PHE A 175 2.31 -14.07 -9.24
N ASP A 176 2.30 -14.91 -10.29
CA ASP A 176 3.17 -16.10 -10.39
C ASP A 176 4.64 -15.80 -10.70
N SER A 177 4.93 -14.64 -11.30
CA SER A 177 6.28 -14.34 -11.81
C SER A 177 6.96 -13.16 -11.14
N GLU A 178 6.21 -12.20 -10.58
CA GLU A 178 6.77 -10.97 -10.00
C GLU A 178 6.67 -10.96 -8.48
N TRP A 179 5.54 -11.42 -7.94
CA TRP A 179 5.25 -11.28 -6.51
C TRP A 179 5.48 -12.56 -5.71
N PHE A 180 5.00 -13.70 -6.22
CA PHE A 180 4.96 -14.96 -5.47
C PHE A 180 5.41 -16.15 -6.33
N PRO A 181 6.66 -16.15 -6.83
CA PRO A 181 7.16 -17.26 -7.64
C PRO A 181 7.27 -18.56 -6.83
N GLY A 182 6.70 -19.64 -7.38
CA GLY A 182 6.74 -20.96 -6.77
C GLY A 182 5.69 -21.21 -5.67
N TYR A 183 4.78 -20.26 -5.47
CA TYR A 183 3.55 -20.46 -4.70
C TYR A 183 2.49 -21.21 -5.54
#